data_AF-A0A7J4Q1A9-F1
#
_entry.id   AF-A0A7J4Q1A9-F1
#
_cell.length_a   1.000
_cell.length_b   1.000
_cell.length_c   1.000
_cell.angle_alpha   90.00
_cell.angle_beta   90.00
_cell.angle_gamma   90.00
#
_symmetry.space_group_name_H-M   'P 1'
#
loop_
_entity.id
_entity.type
_entity.pdbx_description
1 polymer ?
#
loop_
_entity_poly.entity_id
_entity_poly.type
_entity_poly.pdbx_seq_one_letter_code
_entity_poly.pdbx_strand_id
1 'polypeptide(L)'
;MVDKGELLSELYQARFDGLKEIAIAYNLPKSGSVETLRARLIQHLILEEWDLSPDGIRNLMNNELGELLGVFGIKKSGSLRARRQRLYLHLNHDAKRLLPESLDAMTRDELHALCKILELPLSGAKQALLVRVAGVLASQDGGWGKVKKSLRRPRATSTTLPSPARPLPSPAVENVSSAPDEHEAVIEAVESFVSEHPEGWTFEQETELRTELAQEGIPVSKAPIASTLDEALRNGGAEQRSKEETPSMIQVAVNEEPGEHSLEVEAALLEVNARLAEVEAAGRDFLAVSTTSESADMDAFIASLKGHGFAIEIKAVQDSIRTTLMDLEFRSQAEKNAMHTMPNSWREREALRLFENTREGLRGQLDDTLAAHQGDLVKARMAFEEVGQSMNLDLSIPSVSGRLHALFDLHVDINQAQALQDPAIARRNRILRILQHGAVHLSQTERSTIDRLERNISAFEELVETILESSEGTFTEPQQALVIRFLESRG
;
A
#
# COMPACT_ATOMS: atom_id res chain seq x y z
N MET A 1 37.78 26.47 -14.66
CA MET A 1 36.36 26.06 -14.74
C MET A 1 35.69 26.63 -13.50
N VAL A 2 34.66 27.46 -13.65
CA VAL A 2 33.88 27.93 -12.50
C VAL A 2 33.20 26.71 -11.90
N ASP A 3 33.36 26.49 -10.59
CA ASP A 3 32.63 25.43 -9.91
C ASP A 3 31.14 25.77 -9.96
N LYS A 4 30.38 25.05 -10.79
CA LYS A 4 28.94 25.25 -10.97
C LYS A 4 28.20 25.14 -9.62
N GLY A 5 28.75 24.42 -8.63
CA GLY A 5 28.20 24.30 -7.29
C GLY A 5 28.36 25.58 -6.45
N GLU A 6 29.48 26.27 -6.57
CA GLU A 6 29.71 27.57 -5.92
C GLU A 6 28.82 28.66 -6.55
N LEU A 7 28.72 28.65 -7.89
CA LEU A 7 27.85 29.55 -8.63
C LEU A 7 26.37 29.38 -8.24
N LEU A 8 25.91 28.13 -8.05
CA LEU A 8 24.56 27.85 -7.55
C LEU A 8 24.31 28.48 -6.17
N SER A 9 25.28 28.35 -5.28
CA SER A 9 25.20 28.93 -3.93
C SER A 9 25.15 30.46 -3.97
N GLU A 10 25.94 31.08 -4.86
CA GLU A 10 25.93 32.53 -5.09
C GLU A 10 24.56 33.01 -5.60
N LEU A 11 23.99 32.33 -6.60
CA LEU A 11 22.65 32.66 -7.13
C LEU A 11 21.54 32.56 -6.07
N TYR A 12 21.67 31.65 -5.10
CA TYR A 12 20.72 31.55 -4.00
C TYR A 12 20.83 32.67 -2.96
N GLN A 13 22.05 33.16 -2.71
CA GLN A 13 22.35 34.17 -1.71
C GLN A 13 22.26 35.60 -2.26
N ALA A 14 22.41 35.77 -3.57
CA ALA A 14 22.35 37.07 -4.23
C ALA A 14 21.02 37.79 -4.01
N ARG A 15 21.12 39.10 -3.75
CA ARG A 15 19.97 40.01 -3.69
C ARG A 15 19.43 40.29 -5.10
N PHE A 16 18.22 40.83 -5.19
CA PHE A 16 17.57 41.06 -6.48
C PHE A 16 18.38 41.95 -7.43
N ASP A 17 19.05 42.98 -6.92
CA ASP A 17 19.88 43.86 -7.75
C ASP A 17 21.13 43.15 -8.27
N GLY A 18 21.79 42.35 -7.43
CA GLY A 18 22.91 41.50 -7.87
C GLY A 18 22.49 40.47 -8.92
N LEU A 19 21.32 39.85 -8.77
CA LEU A 19 20.79 38.93 -9.79
C LEU A 19 20.51 39.66 -11.12
N LYS A 20 20.06 40.92 -11.10
CA LYS A 20 19.89 41.72 -12.32
C LYS A 20 21.22 42.05 -12.98
N GLU A 21 22.25 42.36 -12.20
CA GLU A 21 23.61 42.61 -12.72
C GLU A 21 24.17 41.37 -13.40
N ILE A 22 24.01 40.20 -12.78
CA ILE A 22 24.37 38.91 -13.39
C ILE A 22 23.57 38.69 -14.68
N ALA A 23 22.25 38.94 -14.66
CA ALA A 23 21.43 38.81 -15.88
C ALA A 23 21.88 39.76 -17.01
N ILE A 24 22.37 40.97 -16.70
CA ILE A 24 22.94 41.88 -17.72
C ILE A 24 24.22 41.29 -18.30
N ALA A 25 25.11 40.79 -17.44
CA ALA A 25 26.39 40.23 -17.86
C ALA A 25 26.21 39.05 -18.83
N TYR A 26 25.14 38.28 -18.68
CA TYR A 26 24.79 37.14 -19.54
C TYR A 26 23.72 37.45 -20.59
N ASN A 27 23.37 38.72 -20.83
CA ASN A 27 22.36 39.15 -21.82
C ASN A 27 20.97 38.50 -21.65
N LEU A 28 20.54 38.25 -20.41
CA LEU A 28 19.23 37.67 -20.09
C LEU A 28 18.20 38.75 -19.74
N PRO A 29 16.90 38.52 -20.03
CA PRO A 29 15.85 39.47 -19.71
C PRO A 29 15.68 39.61 -18.19
N LYS A 30 15.49 40.85 -17.73
CA LYS A 30 15.29 41.20 -16.30
C LYS A 30 13.85 41.07 -15.82
N SER A 31 12.97 40.47 -16.61
CA SER A 31 11.53 40.41 -16.36
C SER A 31 11.18 39.33 -15.34
N GLY A 32 10.25 39.67 -14.43
CA GLY A 32 9.67 38.73 -13.46
C GLY A 32 10.04 39.03 -12.00
N SER A 33 9.58 38.15 -11.10
CA SER A 33 9.96 38.19 -9.69
C SER A 33 11.41 37.73 -9.46
N VAL A 34 11.91 37.93 -8.24
CA VAL A 34 13.25 37.47 -7.81
C VAL A 34 13.46 35.98 -8.12
N GLU A 35 12.44 35.15 -7.91
CA GLU A 35 12.53 33.70 -8.08
C GLU A 35 12.47 33.30 -9.56
N THR A 36 11.66 33.98 -10.38
CA THR A 36 11.62 33.75 -11.83
C THR A 36 12.96 34.11 -12.48
N LEU A 37 13.57 35.22 -12.04
CA LEU A 37 14.88 35.64 -12.54
C LEU A 37 16.00 34.69 -12.07
N ARG A 38 15.92 34.20 -10.82
CA ARG A 38 16.83 33.16 -10.32
C ARG A 38 16.69 31.84 -11.09
N ALA A 39 15.47 31.36 -11.32
CA ALA A 39 15.23 30.14 -12.08
C ALA A 39 15.81 30.23 -13.50
N ARG A 40 15.64 31.39 -14.16
CA ARG A 40 16.23 31.66 -15.48
C ARG A 40 17.77 31.63 -15.46
N LEU A 41 18.38 32.23 -14.44
CA LEU A 41 19.84 32.19 -14.28
C LEU A 41 20.36 30.77 -14.00
N ILE A 42 19.67 29.99 -13.17
CA ILE A 42 20.02 28.59 -12.89
C ILE A 42 19.89 27.76 -14.18
N GLN A 43 18.83 27.96 -14.96
CA GLN A 43 18.65 27.30 -16.25
C GLN A 43 19.81 27.58 -17.21
N HIS A 44 20.19 28.84 -17.39
CA HIS A 44 21.21 29.22 -18.38
C HIS A 44 22.65 29.00 -17.93
N LEU A 45 22.95 29.11 -16.63
CA LEU A 45 24.33 29.07 -16.12
C LEU A 45 24.74 27.71 -15.53
N ILE A 46 23.76 26.91 -15.12
CA ILE A 46 24.01 25.66 -14.37
C ILE A 46 23.48 24.47 -15.16
N LEU A 47 22.26 24.59 -15.68
CA LEU A 47 21.55 23.55 -16.41
C LEU A 47 21.56 23.79 -17.94
N GLU A 48 22.63 24.41 -18.47
CA GLU A 48 22.77 24.70 -19.91
C GLU A 48 22.64 23.44 -20.78
N GLU A 49 23.05 22.29 -20.24
CA GLU A 49 23.05 20.99 -20.93
C GLU A 49 21.68 20.29 -20.93
N TRP A 50 20.69 20.82 -20.19
CA TRP A 50 19.36 20.21 -20.05
C TRP A 50 18.32 20.91 -20.93
N ASP A 51 17.57 20.15 -21.72
CA ASP A 51 16.42 20.67 -22.44
C ASP A 51 15.22 20.85 -21.50
N LEU A 52 15.03 22.08 -21.03
CA LEU A 52 13.92 22.49 -20.16
C LEU A 52 12.76 23.14 -20.94
N SER A 53 12.66 22.89 -22.25
CA SER A 53 11.48 23.25 -23.05
C SER A 53 10.25 22.44 -22.61
N PRO A 54 9.02 22.85 -22.97
CA PRO A 54 7.81 22.08 -22.64
C PRO A 54 7.86 20.63 -23.13
N ASP A 55 8.45 20.40 -24.31
CA ASP A 55 8.62 19.07 -24.89
C ASP A 55 9.78 18.32 -24.24
N GLY A 56 10.88 19.00 -23.92
CA GLY A 56 12.00 18.45 -23.17
C GLY A 56 11.57 17.93 -21.79
N ILE A 57 10.76 18.71 -21.05
CA ILE A 57 10.23 18.33 -19.72
C ILE A 57 9.40 17.04 -19.79
N ARG A 58 8.69 16.79 -20.90
CA ARG A 58 7.89 15.57 -21.10
C ARG A 58 8.76 14.33 -21.29
N ASN A 59 9.97 14.48 -21.82
CA ASN A 59 10.88 13.37 -22.08
C ASN A 59 11.80 13.02 -20.90
N LEU A 60 11.85 13.87 -19.86
CA LEU A 60 12.66 13.63 -18.67
C LEU A 60 12.17 12.42 -17.86
N MET A 61 13.13 11.62 -17.37
CA MET A 61 12.86 10.51 -16.46
C MET A 61 12.51 10.98 -15.04
N ASN A 62 11.86 10.12 -14.26
CA ASN A 62 11.40 10.48 -12.90
C ASN A 62 12.56 10.84 -11.93
N ASN A 63 13.70 10.17 -12.08
CA ASN A 63 14.90 10.40 -11.27
C ASN A 63 15.50 11.78 -11.60
N GLU A 64 15.67 12.07 -12.88
CA GLU A 64 16.19 13.34 -13.41
C GLU A 64 15.31 14.52 -12.97
N LEU A 65 13.99 14.39 -13.07
CA LEU A 65 13.05 15.39 -12.55
C LEU A 65 13.24 15.65 -11.06
N GLY A 66 13.49 14.61 -10.25
CA GLY A 66 13.75 14.76 -8.81
C GLY A 66 15.05 15.52 -8.52
N GLU A 67 16.08 15.32 -9.33
CA GLU A 67 17.36 16.01 -9.24
C GLU A 67 17.24 17.48 -9.66
N LEU A 68 16.63 17.75 -10.81
CA LEU A 68 16.37 19.10 -11.34
C LEU A 68 15.53 19.93 -10.36
N LEU A 69 14.43 19.38 -9.84
CA LEU A 69 13.62 20.05 -8.80
C LEU A 69 14.45 20.35 -7.54
N GLY A 70 15.46 19.54 -7.26
CA GLY A 70 16.44 19.78 -6.20
C GLY A 70 17.36 20.95 -6.46
N VAL A 71 17.88 21.05 -7.69
CA VAL A 71 18.75 22.15 -8.12
C VAL A 71 18.02 23.48 -8.07
N PHE A 72 16.72 23.51 -8.37
CA PHE A 72 15.85 24.68 -8.22
C PHE A 72 15.35 24.92 -6.78
N GLY A 73 15.63 24.00 -5.84
CA GLY A 73 15.30 24.18 -4.43
C GLY A 73 13.81 24.12 -4.12
N ILE A 74 13.03 23.44 -4.96
CA ILE A 74 11.57 23.24 -4.85
C ILE A 74 11.23 21.81 -4.40
N LYS A 75 9.94 21.50 -4.23
CA LYS A 75 9.50 20.20 -3.68
C LYS A 75 9.84 19.06 -4.66
N LYS A 76 10.56 18.04 -4.20
CA LYS A 76 10.96 16.85 -5.00
C LYS A 76 9.91 15.74 -5.05
N SER A 77 9.02 15.66 -4.05
CA SER A 77 8.05 14.56 -3.92
C SER A 77 6.80 14.74 -4.78
N GLY A 78 6.19 13.63 -5.18
CA GLY A 78 4.99 13.57 -6.04
C GLY A 78 5.16 12.57 -7.18
N SER A 79 4.05 12.28 -7.88
CA SER A 79 4.03 11.48 -9.10
C SER A 79 4.81 12.15 -10.24
N LEU A 80 5.16 11.38 -11.27
CA LEU A 80 5.87 11.87 -12.46
C LEU A 80 5.18 13.11 -13.06
N ARG A 81 3.87 13.02 -13.26
CA ARG A 81 3.01 14.11 -13.73
C ARG A 81 3.07 15.33 -12.81
N ALA A 82 2.95 15.15 -11.49
CA ALA A 82 3.02 16.25 -10.53
C ALA A 82 4.41 16.94 -10.52
N ARG A 83 5.49 16.19 -10.75
CA ARG A 83 6.85 16.74 -10.87
C ARG A 83 7.02 17.55 -12.15
N ARG A 84 6.54 17.05 -13.29
CA ARG A 84 6.55 17.76 -14.59
C ARG A 84 5.78 19.08 -14.53
N GLN A 85 4.54 19.03 -14.04
CA GLN A 85 3.70 20.22 -13.85
C GLN A 85 4.41 21.27 -12.99
N ARG A 86 5.01 20.85 -11.87
CA ARG A 86 5.73 21.74 -10.96
C ARG A 86 6.96 22.39 -11.60
N LEU A 87 7.76 21.62 -12.33
CA LEU A 87 8.95 22.12 -13.03
C LEU A 87 8.54 23.14 -14.10
N TYR A 88 7.54 22.80 -14.92
CA TYR A 88 7.01 23.69 -15.94
C TYR A 88 6.48 25.01 -15.35
N LEU A 89 5.67 24.94 -14.29
CA LEU A 89 5.12 26.12 -13.62
C LEU A 89 6.23 27.00 -13.04
N HIS A 90 7.28 26.40 -12.46
CA HIS A 90 8.40 27.14 -11.87
C HIS A 90 9.24 27.91 -12.89
N LEU A 91 9.41 27.36 -14.09
CA LEU A 91 10.21 27.95 -15.15
C LEU A 91 9.45 29.04 -15.92
N ASN A 92 8.18 28.79 -16.23
CA ASN A 92 7.43 29.59 -17.20
C ASN A 92 6.44 30.58 -16.56
N HIS A 93 6.08 30.39 -15.29
CA HIS A 93 5.06 31.20 -14.64
C HIS A 93 5.55 31.82 -13.32
N ASP A 94 4.90 32.91 -12.93
CA ASP A 94 5.15 33.57 -11.64
C ASP A 94 4.04 33.18 -10.66
N ALA A 95 4.42 32.57 -9.54
CA ALA A 95 3.49 32.13 -8.49
C ALA A 95 2.66 33.26 -7.88
N LYS A 96 3.08 34.53 -8.03
CA LYS A 96 2.30 35.69 -7.57
C LYS A 96 1.30 36.21 -8.61
N ARG A 97 1.49 35.86 -9.89
CA ARG A 97 0.66 36.37 -10.99
C ARG A 97 -0.35 35.34 -11.48
N LEU A 98 0.03 34.06 -11.47
CA LEU A 98 -0.81 32.98 -11.95
C LEU A 98 -1.61 32.38 -10.80
N LEU A 99 -2.65 33.11 -10.39
CA LEU A 99 -3.60 32.73 -9.35
C LEU A 99 -4.91 32.23 -9.98
N PRO A 100 -5.73 31.44 -9.26
CA PRO A 100 -7.03 30.99 -9.77
C PRO A 100 -7.92 32.13 -10.31
N GLU A 101 -7.89 33.30 -9.65
CA GLU A 101 -8.63 34.50 -10.05
C GLU A 101 -8.13 35.12 -11.37
N SER A 102 -6.85 34.93 -11.70
CA SER A 102 -6.26 35.44 -12.94
C SER A 102 -6.61 34.57 -14.16
N LEU A 103 -7.08 33.34 -13.95
CA LEU A 103 -7.43 32.40 -15.02
C LEU A 103 -8.71 32.80 -15.76
N ASP A 104 -9.61 33.55 -15.11
CA ASP A 104 -10.86 34.03 -15.73
C ASP A 104 -10.59 34.97 -16.92
N ALA A 105 -9.50 35.74 -16.83
CA ALA A 105 -9.07 36.68 -17.86
C ALA A 105 -8.43 35.99 -19.08
N MET A 106 -8.00 34.73 -18.98
CA MET A 106 -7.39 33.99 -20.09
C MET A 106 -8.42 33.56 -21.14
N THR A 107 -7.97 33.47 -22.39
CA THR A 107 -8.81 32.97 -23.48
C THR A 107 -8.97 31.44 -23.38
N ARG A 108 -9.98 30.90 -24.08
CA ARG A 108 -10.18 29.43 -24.11
C ARG A 108 -8.96 28.72 -24.69
N ASP A 109 -8.32 29.31 -25.70
CA ASP A 109 -7.21 28.69 -26.41
C ASP A 109 -5.92 28.73 -25.57
N GLU A 110 -5.71 29.79 -24.77
CA GLU A 110 -4.64 29.83 -23.75
C GLU A 110 -4.84 28.75 -22.67
N LEU A 111 -6.06 28.60 -22.16
CA LEU A 111 -6.39 27.54 -21.20
C LEU A 111 -6.22 26.14 -21.80
N HIS A 112 -6.54 25.97 -23.09
CA HIS A 112 -6.35 24.73 -23.81
C HIS A 112 -4.86 24.41 -23.99
N ALA A 113 -4.03 25.39 -24.35
CA ALA A 113 -2.59 25.23 -24.42
C ALA A 113 -1.98 24.84 -23.07
N LEU A 114 -2.43 25.48 -21.97
CA LEU A 114 -2.02 25.10 -20.62
C LEU A 114 -2.46 23.68 -20.26
N CYS A 115 -3.69 23.28 -20.60
CA CYS A 115 -4.14 21.91 -20.37
C CYS A 115 -3.30 20.89 -21.15
N LYS A 116 -2.90 21.19 -22.39
CA LYS A 116 -2.04 20.34 -23.21
C LYS A 116 -0.68 20.12 -22.54
N ILE A 117 -0.07 21.17 -22.04
CA ILE A 117 1.26 21.10 -21.42
C ILE A 117 1.21 20.46 -20.02
N LEU A 118 0.14 20.70 -19.26
CA LEU A 118 -0.06 20.11 -17.93
C LEU A 118 -0.60 18.67 -17.98
N GLU A 119 -0.65 18.05 -19.17
CA GLU A 119 -1.16 16.69 -19.41
C GLU A 119 -2.59 16.51 -18.88
N LEU A 120 -3.46 17.52 -19.00
CA LEU A 120 -4.87 17.51 -18.56
C LEU A 120 -5.80 17.14 -19.73
N PRO A 121 -7.01 16.59 -19.46
CA PRO A 121 -8.00 16.38 -20.50
C PRO A 121 -8.36 17.70 -21.19
N LEU A 122 -8.45 17.67 -22.52
CA LEU A 122 -8.62 18.84 -23.39
C LEU A 122 -10.09 19.16 -23.72
N SER A 123 -11.01 18.25 -23.38
CA SER A 123 -12.44 18.36 -23.71
C SER A 123 -13.22 19.27 -22.76
N GLY A 124 -14.18 20.03 -23.27
CA GLY A 124 -15.14 20.80 -22.47
C GLY A 124 -15.16 22.31 -22.76
N ALA A 125 -16.06 23.02 -22.09
CA ALA A 125 -16.22 24.48 -22.19
C ALA A 125 -15.08 25.23 -21.47
N LYS A 126 -14.91 26.54 -21.75
CA LYS A 126 -13.88 27.41 -21.13
C LYS A 126 -13.83 27.23 -19.59
N GLN A 127 -14.98 27.18 -18.94
CA GLN A 127 -15.10 27.01 -17.49
C GLN A 127 -14.59 25.65 -17.00
N ALA A 128 -14.79 24.58 -17.77
CA ALA A 128 -14.27 23.25 -17.42
C ALA A 128 -12.73 23.19 -17.51
N LEU A 129 -12.14 23.82 -18.53
CA LEU A 129 -10.68 23.95 -18.65
C LEU A 129 -10.11 24.81 -17.51
N LEU A 130 -10.78 25.91 -17.19
CA LEU A 130 -10.40 26.80 -16.09
C LEU A 130 -10.36 26.06 -14.76
N VAL A 131 -11.44 25.36 -14.40
CA VAL A 131 -11.52 24.61 -13.12
C VAL A 131 -10.42 23.57 -13.01
N ARG A 132 -10.05 22.89 -14.11
CA ARG A 132 -8.95 21.92 -14.10
C ARG A 132 -7.59 22.57 -13.88
N VAL A 133 -7.31 23.66 -14.60
CA VAL A 133 -6.06 24.41 -14.41
C VAL A 133 -6.00 24.98 -12.99
N ALA A 134 -7.09 25.56 -12.49
CA ALA A 134 -7.21 26.02 -11.11
C ALA A 134 -6.96 24.90 -10.09
N GLY A 135 -7.48 23.70 -10.35
CA GLY A 135 -7.22 22.50 -9.56
C GLY A 135 -5.75 22.12 -9.53
N VAL A 136 -5.04 22.18 -10.66
CA VAL A 136 -3.59 21.96 -10.69
C VAL A 136 -2.84 23.03 -9.89
N LEU A 137 -3.21 24.30 -10.03
CA LEU A 137 -2.59 25.38 -9.24
C LEU A 137 -2.81 25.22 -7.74
N ALA A 138 -4.02 24.84 -7.32
CA ALA A 138 -4.32 24.54 -5.93
C ALA A 138 -3.54 23.31 -5.42
N SER A 139 -3.44 22.24 -6.22
CA SER A 139 -2.70 21.04 -5.85
C SER A 139 -1.18 21.26 -5.73
N GLN A 140 -0.66 22.21 -6.49
CA GLN A 140 0.75 22.60 -6.48
C GLN A 140 1.01 23.83 -5.60
N ASP A 141 0.01 24.32 -4.86
CA ASP A 141 0.21 25.51 -4.01
C ASP A 141 1.32 25.28 -2.98
N GLY A 142 2.22 26.26 -2.87
CA GLY A 142 3.44 26.15 -2.08
C GLY A 142 4.49 25.15 -2.57
N GLY A 143 4.23 24.40 -3.66
CA GLY A 143 5.13 23.41 -4.24
C GLY A 143 6.11 23.96 -5.28
N TRP A 144 5.76 25.05 -5.96
CA TRP A 144 6.57 25.76 -6.96
C TRP A 144 6.70 27.25 -6.62
N GLY A 145 7.66 27.94 -7.23
CA GLY A 145 7.87 29.39 -7.05
C GLY A 145 8.46 29.82 -5.70
N LYS A 146 8.39 28.99 -4.64
CA LYS A 146 9.04 29.22 -3.34
C LYS A 146 10.25 28.30 -3.15
N VAL A 147 11.45 28.87 -3.27
CA VAL A 147 12.71 28.17 -2.97
C VAL A 147 12.89 27.98 -1.46
N LYS A 148 13.38 26.80 -1.03
CA LYS A 148 13.66 26.47 0.38
C LYS A 148 14.59 27.50 1.05
N LYS A 149 14.15 28.04 2.20
CA LYS A 149 14.90 29.03 3.00
C LYS A 149 16.29 28.54 3.42
N SER A 150 16.48 27.23 3.59
CA SER A 150 17.77 26.62 3.95
C SER A 150 18.86 26.81 2.90
N LEU A 151 18.49 26.95 1.61
CA LEU A 151 19.44 27.16 0.52
C LEU A 151 19.97 28.59 0.45
N ARG A 152 19.35 29.52 1.19
CA ARG A 152 19.79 30.92 1.31
C ARG A 152 20.83 31.14 2.41
N ARG A 153 21.19 30.09 3.17
CA ARG A 153 22.22 30.16 4.21
C ARG A 153 23.53 29.59 3.67
N PRO A 154 24.70 30.21 3.96
CA PRO A 154 25.98 29.70 3.51
C PRO A 154 26.24 28.32 4.12
N ARG A 155 26.50 27.32 3.26
CA ARG A 155 26.84 25.94 3.65
C ARG A 155 28.12 25.54 2.91
N ALA A 156 29.03 24.85 3.61
CA ALA A 156 30.36 24.46 3.10
C ALA A 156 30.36 23.18 2.23
N THR A 157 29.19 22.62 1.89
CA THR A 157 29.08 21.35 1.15
C THR A 157 28.68 21.62 -0.30
N SER A 158 29.53 21.25 -1.25
CA SER A 158 29.24 21.33 -2.69
C SER A 158 28.02 20.47 -3.03
N THR A 159 27.06 21.06 -3.74
CA THR A 159 25.89 20.31 -4.23
C THR A 159 26.35 19.55 -5.46
N THR A 160 26.25 18.21 -5.44
CA THR A 160 26.47 17.38 -6.63
C THR A 160 25.43 17.75 -7.69
N LEU A 161 25.89 18.31 -8.80
CA LEU A 161 25.02 18.75 -9.89
C LEU A 161 24.69 17.59 -10.83
N PRO A 162 23.46 17.54 -11.34
CA PRO A 162 23.07 16.54 -12.31
C PRO A 162 23.67 16.87 -13.69
N SER A 163 24.42 15.94 -14.26
CA SER A 163 24.83 15.99 -15.67
C SER A 163 23.93 15.05 -16.48
N PRO A 164 23.52 15.43 -17.71
CA PRO A 164 22.84 14.51 -18.60
C PRO A 164 23.76 13.31 -18.87
N ALA A 165 23.21 12.10 -18.83
CA ALA A 165 23.97 10.90 -19.10
C ALA A 165 24.60 10.99 -20.50
N ARG A 166 25.93 11.14 -20.58
CA ARG A 166 26.66 11.07 -21.85
C ARG A 166 26.57 9.63 -22.38
N PRO A 167 26.13 9.41 -23.62
CA PRO A 167 26.12 8.07 -24.20
C PRO A 167 27.57 7.56 -24.32
N LEU A 168 27.85 6.42 -23.68
CA LEU A 168 29.08 5.66 -23.87
C LEU A 168 29.11 5.09 -25.31
N PRO A 169 30.27 5.08 -25.99
CA PRO A 169 30.39 4.48 -27.31
C PRO A 169 30.48 2.96 -27.15
N SER A 170 29.48 2.24 -27.64
CA SER A 170 29.50 0.80 -27.91
C SER A 170 28.47 0.52 -29.01
N PRO A 171 28.71 -0.52 -29.82
CA PRO A 171 28.86 -0.45 -31.26
C PRO A 171 27.56 -0.09 -31.97
N ALA A 172 27.70 0.46 -33.18
CA ALA A 172 26.64 0.86 -34.11
C ALA A 172 25.37 -0.01 -33.97
N VAL A 173 24.37 0.53 -33.27
CA VAL A 173 22.99 0.15 -33.48
C VAL A 173 22.42 1.30 -34.28
N GLU A 174 22.16 1.01 -35.55
CA GLU A 174 21.50 1.92 -36.47
C GLU A 174 20.25 2.50 -35.81
N ASN A 175 20.14 3.83 -35.82
CA ASN A 175 18.88 4.53 -35.66
C ASN A 175 17.95 4.05 -36.77
N VAL A 176 17.17 3.01 -36.49
CA VAL A 176 15.92 2.76 -37.18
C VAL A 176 14.85 3.35 -36.28
N SER A 177 14.38 4.54 -36.65
CA SER A 177 13.06 5.00 -36.22
C SER A 177 12.08 3.86 -36.53
N SER A 178 11.57 3.17 -35.52
CA SER A 178 10.47 2.23 -35.74
C SER A 178 9.29 3.06 -36.24
N ALA A 179 8.91 2.81 -37.49
CA ALA A 179 7.78 3.46 -38.11
C ALA A 179 6.53 3.24 -37.25
N PRO A 180 5.58 4.19 -37.20
CA PRO A 180 4.29 3.99 -36.53
C PRO A 180 3.59 2.69 -36.98
N ASP A 181 3.86 2.24 -38.19
CA ASP A 181 3.37 1.00 -38.80
C ASP A 181 3.75 -0.28 -38.00
N GLU A 182 4.90 -0.33 -37.33
CA GLU A 182 5.33 -1.52 -36.56
C GLU A 182 4.57 -1.68 -35.24
N HIS A 183 4.18 -0.57 -34.60
CA HIS A 183 3.37 -0.59 -33.39
C HIS A 183 1.90 -0.89 -33.70
N GLU A 184 1.38 -0.36 -34.81
CA GLU A 184 0.01 -0.66 -35.28
C GLU A 184 -0.13 -2.14 -35.65
N ALA A 185 0.85 -2.73 -36.34
CA ALA A 185 0.84 -4.15 -36.68
C ALA A 185 0.83 -5.07 -35.44
N VAL A 186 1.56 -4.69 -34.38
CA VAL A 186 1.57 -5.44 -33.10
C VAL A 186 0.22 -5.34 -32.38
N ILE A 187 -0.42 -4.17 -32.43
CA ILE A 187 -1.75 -3.99 -31.82
C ILE A 187 -2.79 -4.82 -32.57
N GLU A 188 -2.77 -4.79 -33.91
CA GLU A 188 -3.71 -5.55 -34.76
C GLU A 188 -3.57 -7.08 -34.56
N ALA A 189 -2.33 -7.59 -34.48
CA ALA A 189 -2.08 -9.00 -34.24
C ALA A 189 -2.48 -9.46 -32.83
N VAL A 190 -2.35 -8.59 -31.82
CA VAL A 190 -2.85 -8.88 -30.46
C VAL A 190 -4.37 -8.85 -30.42
N GLU A 191 -5.01 -7.92 -31.13
CA GLU A 191 -6.47 -7.85 -31.22
C GLU A 191 -7.05 -9.11 -31.91
N SER A 192 -6.43 -9.58 -33.01
CA SER A 192 -6.83 -10.83 -33.65
C SER A 192 -6.65 -12.03 -32.72
N PHE A 193 -5.51 -12.14 -32.04
CA PHE A 193 -5.23 -13.21 -31.08
C PHE A 193 -6.22 -13.22 -29.90
N VAL A 194 -6.53 -12.06 -29.33
CA VAL A 194 -7.52 -11.93 -28.25
C VAL A 194 -8.93 -12.33 -28.74
N SER A 195 -9.24 -12.07 -30.02
CA SER A 195 -10.52 -12.47 -30.61
C SER A 195 -10.64 -13.98 -30.87
N GLU A 196 -9.54 -14.65 -31.20
CA GLU A 196 -9.48 -16.10 -31.46
C GLU A 196 -9.45 -16.94 -30.17
N HIS A 197 -9.06 -16.33 -29.04
CA HIS A 197 -8.99 -16.98 -27.72
C HIS A 197 -10.00 -16.40 -26.70
N PRO A 198 -11.31 -16.64 -26.89
CA PRO A 198 -12.36 -16.08 -26.03
C PRO A 198 -12.40 -16.66 -24.61
N GLU A 199 -11.87 -17.87 -24.40
CA GLU A 199 -11.76 -18.54 -23.09
C GLU A 199 -10.43 -18.23 -22.36
N GLY A 200 -9.64 -17.30 -22.91
CA GLY A 200 -8.27 -17.01 -22.47
C GLY A 200 -7.23 -17.82 -23.23
N TRP A 201 -5.97 -17.43 -23.07
CA TRP A 201 -4.83 -18.09 -23.71
C TRP A 201 -3.82 -18.57 -22.68
N THR A 202 -3.12 -19.65 -22.99
CA THR A 202 -2.05 -20.18 -22.14
C THR A 202 -0.74 -19.43 -22.39
N PHE A 203 0.20 -19.55 -21.45
CA PHE A 203 1.55 -19.01 -21.64
C PHE A 203 2.20 -19.56 -22.93
N GLU A 204 1.96 -20.81 -23.28
CA GLU A 204 2.48 -21.44 -24.50
C GLU A 204 1.96 -20.72 -25.76
N GLN A 205 0.66 -20.43 -25.83
CA GLN A 205 0.02 -19.68 -26.91
C GLN A 205 0.52 -18.22 -26.99
N GLU A 206 0.74 -17.59 -25.83
CA GLU A 206 1.35 -16.25 -25.77
C GLU A 206 2.81 -16.24 -26.24
N THR A 207 3.51 -17.37 -26.07
CA THR A 207 4.89 -17.53 -26.54
C THR A 207 4.91 -17.79 -28.04
N GLU A 208 3.96 -18.56 -28.56
CA GLU A 208 3.75 -18.80 -29.99
C GLU A 208 3.49 -17.49 -30.73
N LEU A 209 2.56 -16.66 -30.25
CA LEU A 209 2.31 -15.31 -30.79
C LEU A 209 3.59 -14.47 -30.86
N ARG A 210 4.42 -14.49 -29.80
CA ARG A 210 5.70 -13.76 -29.77
C ARG A 210 6.70 -14.31 -30.80
N THR A 211 6.67 -15.61 -31.06
CA THR A 211 7.53 -16.23 -32.08
C THR A 211 7.04 -15.95 -33.50
N GLU A 212 5.73 -15.87 -33.72
CA GLU A 212 5.12 -15.53 -35.01
C GLU A 212 5.40 -14.08 -35.38
N LEU A 213 5.19 -13.15 -34.46
CA LEU A 213 5.55 -11.74 -34.64
C LEU A 213 7.05 -11.55 -34.92
N ALA A 214 7.90 -12.36 -34.28
CA ALA A 214 9.34 -12.36 -34.56
C ALA A 214 9.70 -12.92 -35.95
N GLN A 215 8.92 -13.87 -36.47
CA GLN A 215 9.08 -14.43 -37.83
C GLN A 215 8.57 -13.48 -38.92
N GLU A 216 7.54 -12.69 -38.62
CA GLU A 216 7.01 -11.63 -39.49
C GLU A 216 7.92 -10.39 -39.58
N GLY A 217 9.05 -10.41 -38.88
CA GLY A 217 10.06 -9.35 -38.92
C GLY A 217 9.84 -8.23 -37.90
N ILE A 218 8.87 -8.39 -37.00
CA ILE A 218 8.62 -7.44 -35.91
C ILE A 218 9.60 -7.77 -34.76
N PRO A 219 10.47 -6.85 -34.34
CA PRO A 219 11.46 -7.12 -33.32
C PRO A 219 10.84 -7.05 -31.91
N VAL A 220 10.11 -8.10 -31.52
CA VAL A 220 9.41 -8.24 -30.22
C VAL A 220 10.35 -8.11 -29.02
N SER A 221 11.65 -8.35 -29.19
CA SER A 221 12.68 -8.20 -28.15
C SER A 221 13.12 -6.75 -27.90
N LYS A 222 12.70 -5.78 -28.74
CA LYS A 222 12.98 -4.36 -28.51
C LYS A 222 12.05 -3.83 -27.43
N ALA A 223 12.62 -3.17 -26.42
CA ALA A 223 11.90 -2.61 -25.27
C ALA A 223 10.60 -1.83 -25.59
N PRO A 224 10.53 -0.94 -26.60
CA PRO A 224 9.28 -0.24 -26.90
C PRO A 224 8.18 -1.17 -27.44
N ILE A 225 8.53 -2.13 -28.31
CA ILE A 225 7.58 -3.06 -28.92
C ILE A 225 7.14 -4.13 -27.91
N ALA A 226 8.07 -4.62 -27.08
CA ALA A 226 7.77 -5.49 -25.95
C ALA A 226 6.77 -4.81 -24.99
N SER A 227 6.98 -3.52 -24.69
CA SER A 227 6.08 -2.78 -23.81
C SER A 227 4.69 -2.59 -24.41
N THR A 228 4.59 -2.33 -25.72
CA THR A 228 3.28 -2.21 -26.39
C THR A 228 2.58 -3.55 -26.52
N LEU A 229 3.32 -4.64 -26.76
CA LEU A 229 2.77 -5.99 -26.76
C LEU A 229 2.21 -6.38 -25.39
N ASP A 230 2.99 -6.16 -24.33
CA ASP A 230 2.57 -6.48 -22.96
C ASP A 230 1.41 -5.59 -22.50
N GLU A 231 1.37 -4.32 -22.91
CA GLU A 231 0.26 -3.40 -22.63
C GLU A 231 -1.01 -3.79 -23.40
N ALA A 232 -0.90 -4.19 -24.67
CA ALA A 232 -2.02 -4.67 -25.47
C ALA A 232 -2.58 -6.01 -24.94
N LEU A 233 -1.72 -6.97 -24.62
CA LEU A 233 -2.12 -8.25 -24.01
C LEU A 233 -2.76 -8.04 -22.62
N ARG A 234 -2.25 -7.08 -21.84
CA ARG A 234 -2.83 -6.71 -20.55
C ARG A 234 -4.17 -5.98 -20.69
N ASN A 235 -4.35 -5.16 -21.72
CA ASN A 235 -5.62 -4.48 -21.98
C ASN A 235 -6.69 -5.46 -22.48
N GLY A 236 -6.34 -6.36 -23.40
CA GLY A 236 -7.21 -7.50 -23.76
C GLY A 236 -7.53 -8.34 -22.52
N GLY A 237 -6.50 -8.75 -21.79
CA GLY A 237 -6.65 -9.52 -20.54
C GLY A 237 -7.39 -8.78 -19.41
N ALA A 238 -7.46 -7.44 -19.43
CA ALA A 238 -8.20 -6.65 -18.44
C ALA A 238 -9.71 -6.63 -18.73
N GLU A 239 -10.11 -6.68 -19.99
CA GLU A 239 -11.51 -6.98 -20.35
C GLU A 239 -11.88 -8.39 -19.90
N GLN A 240 -10.96 -9.37 -19.98
CA GLN A 240 -11.13 -10.69 -19.34
C GLN A 240 -11.13 -10.63 -17.79
N ARG A 241 -10.33 -9.79 -17.11
CA ARG A 241 -10.41 -9.62 -15.63
C ARG A 241 -11.68 -8.90 -15.18
N SER A 242 -12.32 -8.12 -16.03
CA SER A 242 -13.66 -7.62 -15.74
C SER A 242 -14.74 -8.72 -15.82
N LYS A 243 -14.39 -9.89 -16.40
CA LYS A 243 -15.12 -11.15 -16.26
C LYS A 243 -14.57 -12.06 -15.16
N GLU A 244 -13.57 -11.64 -14.35
CA GLU A 244 -13.37 -12.29 -13.05
C GLU A 244 -14.66 -12.05 -12.28
N GLU A 245 -15.37 -13.15 -12.11
CA GLU A 245 -16.72 -13.24 -11.63
C GLU A 245 -16.87 -12.33 -10.40
N THR A 246 -17.70 -11.29 -10.53
CA THR A 246 -18.48 -10.84 -9.36
C THR A 246 -18.95 -12.13 -8.68
N PRO A 247 -18.65 -12.34 -7.38
CA PRO A 247 -18.93 -13.62 -6.73
C PRO A 247 -20.33 -14.01 -7.15
N SER A 248 -20.44 -15.14 -7.85
CA SER A 248 -21.74 -15.59 -8.30
C SER A 248 -22.52 -15.71 -7.02
N MET A 249 -23.48 -14.82 -6.80
CA MET A 249 -24.51 -15.06 -5.81
C MET A 249 -25.08 -16.39 -6.27
N ILE A 250 -24.69 -17.49 -5.61
CA ILE A 250 -25.53 -18.67 -5.55
C ILE A 250 -26.75 -18.12 -4.82
N GLN A 251 -27.66 -17.53 -5.60
CA GLN A 251 -29.02 -17.30 -5.21
C GLN A 251 -29.54 -18.71 -5.03
N VAL A 252 -29.32 -19.29 -3.84
CA VAL A 252 -30.30 -20.20 -3.30
C VAL A 252 -31.55 -19.36 -3.36
N ALA A 253 -32.42 -19.67 -4.33
CA ALA A 253 -33.70 -19.04 -4.42
C ALA A 253 -34.32 -19.24 -3.03
N VAL A 254 -34.31 -18.17 -2.23
CA VAL A 254 -35.18 -18.06 -1.08
C VAL A 254 -36.53 -18.05 -1.73
N ASN A 255 -37.12 -19.24 -1.86
CA ASN A 255 -38.54 -19.36 -2.05
C ASN A 255 -39.12 -18.74 -0.78
N GLU A 256 -39.33 -17.43 -0.80
CA GLU A 256 -40.27 -16.71 0.05
C GLU A 256 -41.70 -17.17 -0.29
N GLU A 257 -41.91 -18.48 -0.32
CA GLU A 257 -43.16 -19.01 0.16
C GLU A 257 -43.02 -18.87 1.69
N PRO A 258 -43.88 -18.12 2.39
CA PRO A 258 -44.00 -18.23 3.84
C PRO A 258 -44.54 -19.63 4.14
N GLY A 259 -43.71 -20.64 3.92
CA GLY A 259 -43.96 -22.01 4.29
C GLY A 259 -43.81 -22.04 5.78
N GLU A 260 -44.93 -22.23 6.48
CA GLU A 260 -44.99 -22.46 7.92
C GLU A 260 -43.87 -23.42 8.31
N HIS A 261 -42.79 -22.87 8.86
CA HIS A 261 -41.71 -23.68 9.39
C HIS A 261 -42.27 -24.41 10.61
N SER A 262 -41.95 -25.70 10.75
CA SER A 262 -42.26 -26.41 11.99
C SER A 262 -41.65 -25.64 13.17
N LEU A 263 -42.32 -25.62 14.33
CA LEU A 263 -41.83 -24.99 15.56
C LEU A 263 -40.38 -25.38 15.90
N GLU A 264 -39.97 -26.60 15.55
CA GLU A 264 -38.60 -27.10 15.72
C GLU A 264 -37.59 -26.39 14.80
N VAL A 265 -37.98 -26.09 13.57
CA VAL A 265 -37.14 -25.37 12.58
C VAL A 265 -37.03 -23.90 12.98
N GLU A 266 -38.13 -23.27 13.41
CA GLU A 266 -38.10 -21.88 13.89
C GLU A 266 -37.24 -21.74 15.16
N ALA A 267 -37.33 -22.70 16.09
CA ALA A 267 -36.49 -22.71 17.28
C ALA A 267 -34.99 -22.82 16.93
N ALA A 268 -34.64 -23.68 15.97
CA ALA A 268 -33.27 -23.83 15.49
C ALA A 268 -32.76 -22.57 14.77
N LEU A 269 -33.59 -21.91 13.95
CA LEU A 269 -33.25 -20.64 13.32
C LEU A 269 -33.08 -19.52 14.35
N LEU A 270 -33.90 -19.50 15.41
CA LEU A 270 -33.77 -18.54 16.51
C LEU A 270 -32.47 -18.76 17.28
N GLU A 271 -32.06 -20.02 17.51
CA GLU A 271 -30.78 -20.35 18.11
C GLU A 271 -29.59 -19.88 17.25
N VAL A 272 -29.66 -20.10 15.93
CA VAL A 272 -28.65 -19.60 14.97
C VAL A 272 -28.55 -18.08 15.03
N ASN A 273 -29.69 -17.39 15.01
CA ASN A 273 -29.75 -15.93 15.13
C ASN A 273 -29.22 -15.43 16.48
N ALA A 274 -29.48 -16.13 17.57
CA ALA A 274 -28.97 -15.78 18.90
C ALA A 274 -27.45 -15.94 19.01
N ARG A 275 -26.86 -16.87 18.26
CA ARG A 275 -25.42 -17.17 18.23
C ARG A 275 -24.74 -16.72 16.93
N LEU A 276 -25.34 -15.76 16.23
CA LEU A 276 -24.88 -15.30 14.91
C LEU A 276 -23.45 -14.78 14.95
N ALA A 277 -23.03 -14.15 16.06
CA ALA A 277 -21.66 -13.68 16.24
C ALA A 277 -20.61 -14.81 16.23
N GLU A 278 -20.96 -16.02 16.72
CA GLU A 278 -20.07 -17.18 16.65
C GLU A 278 -19.94 -17.67 15.21
N VAL A 279 -21.05 -17.66 14.46
CA VAL A 279 -21.08 -18.03 13.04
C VAL A 279 -20.29 -17.03 12.20
N GLU A 280 -20.45 -15.73 12.44
CA GLU A 280 -19.68 -14.68 11.75
C GLU A 280 -18.19 -14.75 12.08
N ALA A 281 -17.81 -15.05 13.33
CA ALA A 281 -16.41 -15.22 13.70
C ALA A 281 -15.78 -16.43 12.97
N ALA A 282 -16.42 -17.60 13.04
CA ALA A 282 -15.96 -18.79 12.32
C ALA A 282 -15.97 -18.58 10.79
N GLY A 283 -16.96 -17.82 10.28
CA GLY A 283 -17.06 -17.45 8.88
C GLY A 283 -15.92 -16.56 8.41
N ARG A 284 -15.45 -15.62 9.24
CA ARG A 284 -14.27 -14.79 8.92
C ARG A 284 -13.00 -15.64 8.82
N ASP A 285 -12.83 -16.63 9.69
CA ASP A 285 -11.69 -17.56 9.65
C ASP A 285 -11.74 -18.43 8.38
N PHE A 286 -12.92 -18.91 7.99
CA PHE A 286 -13.13 -19.61 6.72
C PHE A 286 -12.76 -18.73 5.54
N LEU A 287 -13.31 -17.52 5.45
CA LEU A 287 -13.06 -16.56 4.36
C LEU A 287 -11.61 -16.03 4.29
N ALA A 288 -10.77 -16.34 5.30
CA ALA A 288 -9.34 -16.06 5.24
C ALA A 288 -8.57 -17.07 4.37
N VAL A 289 -9.12 -18.28 4.18
CA VAL A 289 -8.47 -19.40 3.49
C VAL A 289 -9.23 -19.82 2.22
N SER A 290 -10.56 -19.69 2.22
CA SER A 290 -11.45 -20.12 1.14
C SER A 290 -12.42 -19.01 0.71
N THR A 291 -13.23 -19.29 -0.31
CA THR A 291 -14.26 -18.38 -0.84
C THR A 291 -15.63 -19.05 -0.87
N THR A 292 -16.70 -18.26 -1.02
CA THR A 292 -18.06 -18.84 -1.08
C THR A 292 -18.41 -19.50 -2.41
N SER A 293 -17.57 -19.29 -3.44
CA SER A 293 -17.73 -19.87 -4.77
C SER A 293 -17.53 -21.39 -4.79
N GLU A 294 -16.73 -21.93 -3.86
CA GLU A 294 -16.47 -23.37 -3.78
C GLU A 294 -17.50 -24.08 -2.89
N SER A 295 -18.46 -24.76 -3.51
CA SER A 295 -19.55 -25.42 -2.80
C SER A 295 -19.08 -26.56 -1.87
N ALA A 296 -18.01 -27.27 -2.22
CA ALA A 296 -17.46 -28.34 -1.41
C ALA A 296 -16.87 -27.83 -0.09
N ASP A 297 -16.12 -26.73 -0.14
CA ASP A 297 -15.52 -26.10 1.03
C ASP A 297 -16.59 -25.44 1.91
N MET A 298 -17.59 -24.80 1.29
CA MET A 298 -18.75 -24.25 1.98
C MET A 298 -19.51 -25.34 2.77
N ASP A 299 -19.78 -26.49 2.15
CA ASP A 299 -20.49 -27.58 2.81
C ASP A 299 -19.63 -28.22 3.92
N ALA A 300 -18.31 -28.28 3.74
CA ALA A 300 -17.37 -28.74 4.77
C ALA A 300 -17.35 -27.79 5.99
N PHE A 301 -17.37 -26.47 5.75
CA PHE A 301 -17.49 -25.47 6.82
C PHE A 301 -18.81 -25.60 7.57
N ILE A 302 -19.94 -25.68 6.85
CA ILE A 302 -21.26 -25.86 7.46
C ILE A 302 -21.30 -27.15 8.29
N ALA A 303 -20.69 -28.25 7.82
CA ALA A 303 -20.58 -29.49 8.58
C ALA A 303 -19.74 -29.34 9.86
N SER A 304 -18.68 -28.51 9.84
CA SER A 304 -17.82 -28.25 11.01
C SER A 304 -18.57 -27.57 12.17
N LEU A 305 -19.61 -26.80 11.87
CA LEU A 305 -20.46 -26.14 12.87
C LEU A 305 -21.27 -27.14 13.70
N LYS A 306 -21.34 -28.43 13.30
CA LYS A 306 -22.00 -29.48 14.09
C LYS A 306 -21.30 -29.70 15.42
N GLY A 307 -19.97 -29.57 15.44
CA GLY A 307 -19.18 -29.61 16.67
C GLY A 307 -19.46 -28.46 17.64
N HIS A 308 -20.03 -27.36 17.13
CA HIS A 308 -20.39 -26.17 17.89
C HIS A 308 -21.86 -26.19 18.37
N GLY A 309 -22.59 -27.26 18.11
CA GLY A 309 -23.96 -27.48 18.60
C GLY A 309 -25.07 -26.97 17.67
N PHE A 310 -24.77 -26.53 16.45
CA PHE A 310 -25.79 -26.07 15.51
C PHE A 310 -26.54 -27.24 14.86
N ALA A 311 -27.86 -27.09 14.68
CA ALA A 311 -28.75 -28.11 14.08
C ALA A 311 -28.65 -28.13 12.55
N ILE A 312 -27.46 -28.47 12.03
CA ILE A 312 -27.14 -28.52 10.59
C ILE A 312 -27.88 -29.61 9.84
N GLU A 313 -28.56 -30.54 10.52
CA GLU A 313 -29.42 -31.54 9.87
C GLU A 313 -30.67 -30.90 9.23
N ILE A 314 -31.01 -29.67 9.63
CA ILE A 314 -32.12 -28.89 9.07
C ILE A 314 -31.61 -28.06 7.90
N LYS A 315 -32.18 -28.28 6.71
CA LYS A 315 -31.80 -27.55 5.50
C LYS A 315 -31.97 -26.03 5.62
N ALA A 316 -33.03 -25.56 6.28
CA ALA A 316 -33.25 -24.13 6.51
C ALA A 316 -32.12 -23.47 7.33
N VAL A 317 -31.52 -24.20 8.27
CA VAL A 317 -30.37 -23.73 9.06
C VAL A 317 -29.12 -23.64 8.20
N GLN A 318 -28.88 -24.64 7.33
CA GLN A 318 -27.78 -24.60 6.36
C GLN A 318 -27.91 -23.42 5.40
N ASP A 319 -29.12 -23.21 4.87
CA ASP A 319 -29.42 -22.12 3.94
C ASP A 319 -29.24 -20.76 4.64
N SER A 320 -29.71 -20.62 5.89
CA SER A 320 -29.49 -19.41 6.69
C SER A 320 -28.01 -19.12 6.93
N ILE A 321 -27.21 -20.11 7.33
CA ILE A 321 -25.76 -19.96 7.52
C ILE A 321 -25.09 -19.57 6.19
N ARG A 322 -25.48 -20.20 5.08
CA ARG A 322 -24.97 -19.88 3.75
C ARG A 322 -25.26 -18.42 3.37
N THR A 323 -26.47 -17.92 3.60
CA THR A 323 -26.82 -16.51 3.38
C THR A 323 -25.97 -15.59 4.24
N THR A 324 -25.84 -15.88 5.55
CA THR A 324 -25.01 -15.05 6.44
C THR A 324 -23.55 -14.98 5.99
N LEU A 325 -23.02 -16.09 5.45
CA LEU A 325 -21.63 -16.17 5.03
C LEU A 325 -21.38 -15.45 3.69
N MET A 326 -22.35 -15.48 2.77
CA MET A 326 -22.33 -14.64 1.56
C MET A 326 -22.39 -13.14 1.89
N ASP A 327 -23.29 -12.74 2.80
CA ASP A 327 -23.39 -11.36 3.25
C ASP A 327 -22.10 -10.91 3.97
N LEU A 328 -21.47 -11.81 4.71
CA LEU A 328 -20.19 -11.58 5.38
C LEU A 328 -19.04 -11.44 4.37
N GLU A 329 -18.98 -12.28 3.33
CA GLU A 329 -17.98 -12.16 2.27
C GLU A 329 -18.11 -10.83 1.54
N PHE A 330 -19.33 -10.46 1.16
CA PHE A 330 -19.59 -9.18 0.51
C PHE A 330 -19.16 -7.99 1.39
N ARG A 331 -19.52 -8.01 2.69
CA ARG A 331 -19.08 -6.98 3.65
C ARG A 331 -17.56 -6.94 3.78
N SER A 332 -16.90 -8.08 3.97
CA SER A 332 -15.45 -8.19 4.12
C SER A 332 -14.71 -7.68 2.88
N GLN A 333 -15.21 -8.00 1.68
CA GLN A 333 -14.62 -7.54 0.43
C GLN A 333 -14.85 -6.04 0.22
N ALA A 334 -16.02 -5.53 0.57
CA ALA A 334 -16.29 -4.09 0.58
C ALA A 334 -15.38 -3.33 1.56
N GLU A 335 -15.16 -3.87 2.76
CA GLU A 335 -14.24 -3.33 3.76
C GLU A 335 -12.80 -3.27 3.23
N LYS A 336 -12.30 -4.38 2.65
CA LYS A 336 -10.96 -4.45 2.03
C LYS A 336 -10.81 -3.45 0.88
N ASN A 337 -11.80 -3.36 0.00
CA ASN A 337 -11.80 -2.40 -1.11
C ASN A 337 -11.84 -0.95 -0.62
N ALA A 338 -12.60 -0.68 0.45
CA ALA A 338 -12.73 0.64 1.05
C ALA A 338 -11.42 1.12 1.71
N MET A 339 -10.53 0.22 2.13
CA MET A 339 -9.20 0.60 2.64
C MET A 339 -8.30 1.21 1.55
N HIS A 340 -8.46 0.79 0.30
CA HIS A 340 -7.60 1.21 -0.82
C HIS A 340 -8.23 2.29 -1.71
N THR A 341 -9.53 2.54 -1.56
CA THR A 341 -10.26 3.54 -2.34
C THR A 341 -10.39 4.86 -1.58
N MET A 342 -10.53 5.95 -2.34
CA MET A 342 -10.78 7.26 -1.75
C MET A 342 -12.26 7.34 -1.31
N PRO A 343 -12.58 8.17 -0.29
CA PRO A 343 -13.96 8.33 0.16
C PRO A 343 -14.84 8.81 -0.99
N ASN A 344 -15.89 8.05 -1.30
CA ASN A 344 -16.77 8.33 -2.43
C ASN A 344 -17.94 9.24 -2.04
N SER A 345 -18.18 9.46 -0.74
CA SER A 345 -19.23 10.35 -0.24
C SER A 345 -18.76 11.31 0.87
N TRP A 346 -19.46 12.44 1.03
CA TRP A 346 -19.19 13.37 2.13
C TRP A 346 -19.46 12.74 3.50
N ARG A 347 -20.53 11.93 3.62
CA ARG A 347 -20.86 11.19 4.85
C ARG A 347 -19.72 10.26 5.25
N GLU A 348 -19.18 9.51 4.31
CA GLU A 348 -18.03 8.63 4.53
C GLU A 348 -16.78 9.41 4.95
N ARG A 349 -16.49 10.53 4.28
CA ARG A 349 -15.36 11.39 4.62
C ARG A 349 -15.46 11.95 6.04
N GLU A 350 -16.65 12.35 6.46
CA GLU A 350 -16.88 12.87 7.82
C GLU A 350 -16.78 11.76 8.86
N ALA A 351 -17.34 10.58 8.58
CA ALA A 351 -17.21 9.40 9.44
C ALA A 351 -15.75 8.97 9.64
N LEU A 352 -14.94 9.01 8.57
CA LEU A 352 -13.50 8.74 8.67
C LEU A 352 -12.73 9.78 9.49
N ARG A 353 -13.12 11.05 9.45
CA ARG A 353 -12.54 12.08 10.33
C ARG A 353 -12.88 11.81 11.79
N LEU A 354 -14.13 11.44 12.06
CA LEU A 354 -14.58 11.08 13.39
C LEU A 354 -13.81 9.86 13.92
N PHE A 355 -13.60 8.85 13.06
CA PHE A 355 -12.77 7.70 13.38
C PHE A 355 -11.34 8.10 13.76
N GLU A 356 -10.64 8.90 12.94
CA GLU A 356 -9.27 9.30 13.25
C GLU A 356 -9.19 10.16 14.52
N ASN A 357 -10.23 10.96 14.82
CA ASN A 357 -10.29 11.74 16.07
C ASN A 357 -10.50 10.86 17.31
N THR A 358 -11.23 9.75 17.20
CA THR A 358 -11.56 8.85 18.32
C THR A 358 -10.58 7.68 18.45
N ARG A 359 -9.74 7.45 17.44
CA ARG A 359 -8.79 6.33 17.33
C ARG A 359 -7.89 6.15 18.56
N GLU A 360 -7.38 7.23 19.14
CA GLU A 360 -6.53 7.13 20.33
C GLU A 360 -7.30 6.61 21.55
N GLY A 361 -8.56 7.03 21.71
CA GLY A 361 -9.47 6.52 22.72
C GLY A 361 -9.84 5.05 22.51
N LEU A 362 -10.12 4.65 21.26
CA LEU A 362 -10.39 3.25 20.91
C LEU A 362 -9.21 2.34 21.25
N ARG A 363 -7.97 2.76 20.95
CA ARG A 363 -6.77 1.98 21.30
C ARG A 363 -6.61 1.82 22.80
N GLY A 364 -6.91 2.85 23.59
CA GLY A 364 -6.84 2.76 25.05
C GLY A 364 -7.86 1.79 25.63
N GLN A 365 -9.09 1.78 25.10
CA GLN A 365 -10.15 0.88 25.58
C GLN A 365 -10.01 -0.56 25.08
N LEU A 366 -9.21 -0.80 24.05
CA LEU A 366 -8.98 -2.13 23.48
C LEU A 366 -8.21 -3.06 24.44
N ASP A 367 -7.24 -2.52 25.17
CA ASP A 367 -6.53 -3.27 26.21
C ASP A 367 -7.49 -3.72 27.31
N ASP A 368 -8.38 -2.81 27.74
CA ASP A 368 -9.38 -3.06 28.77
C ASP A 368 -10.43 -4.08 28.29
N THR A 369 -10.89 -4.02 27.03
CA THR A 369 -11.88 -4.95 26.49
C THR A 369 -11.31 -6.36 26.34
N LEU A 370 -10.05 -6.50 25.90
CA LEU A 370 -9.37 -7.79 25.81
C LEU A 370 -9.07 -8.37 27.19
N ALA A 371 -8.72 -7.54 28.16
CA ALA A 371 -8.51 -7.98 29.54
C ALA A 371 -9.82 -8.42 30.22
N ALA A 372 -10.95 -7.78 29.91
CA ALA A 372 -12.26 -8.15 30.44
C ALA A 372 -12.77 -9.49 29.88
N HIS A 373 -12.38 -9.86 28.66
CA HIS A 373 -12.84 -11.05 27.94
C HIS A 373 -11.69 -12.00 27.60
N GLN A 374 -10.85 -12.33 28.59
CA GLN A 374 -9.73 -13.25 28.42
C GLN A 374 -10.19 -14.63 27.92
N GLY A 375 -9.65 -15.05 26.77
CA GLY A 375 -9.92 -16.36 26.17
C GLY A 375 -11.14 -16.44 25.25
N ASP A 376 -11.94 -15.38 25.13
CA ASP A 376 -13.11 -15.32 24.25
C ASP A 376 -13.03 -14.11 23.31
N LEU A 377 -12.36 -14.31 22.17
CA LEU A 377 -12.13 -13.26 21.17
C LEU A 377 -13.43 -12.78 20.52
N VAL A 378 -14.46 -13.63 20.44
CA VAL A 378 -15.74 -13.27 19.82
C VAL A 378 -16.46 -12.26 20.71
N LYS A 379 -16.56 -12.53 22.02
CA LYS A 379 -17.12 -11.57 22.97
C LYS A 379 -16.30 -10.29 23.07
N ALA A 380 -14.97 -10.40 23.05
CA ALA A 380 -14.09 -9.23 23.06
C ALA A 380 -14.32 -8.34 21.83
N ARG A 381 -14.51 -8.92 20.64
CA ARG A 381 -14.81 -8.18 19.41
C ARG A 381 -16.17 -7.49 19.48
N MET A 382 -17.22 -8.18 19.93
CA MET A 382 -18.55 -7.58 20.09
C MET A 382 -18.52 -6.40 21.07
N ALA A 383 -17.85 -6.56 22.21
CA ALA A 383 -17.69 -5.47 23.19
C ALA A 383 -16.92 -4.28 22.59
N PHE A 384 -15.93 -4.54 21.73
CA PHE A 384 -15.18 -3.49 21.05
C PHE A 384 -16.00 -2.78 19.95
N GLU A 385 -16.89 -3.49 19.26
CA GLU A 385 -17.86 -2.88 18.35
C GLU A 385 -18.85 -1.97 19.09
N GLU A 386 -19.34 -2.40 20.25
CA GLU A 386 -20.22 -1.60 21.11
C GLU A 386 -19.52 -0.32 21.60
N VAL A 387 -18.23 -0.44 21.97
CA VAL A 387 -17.37 0.72 22.26
C VAL A 387 -17.31 1.67 21.05
N GLY A 388 -17.10 1.14 19.84
CA GLY A 388 -17.11 1.95 18.62
C GLY A 388 -18.44 2.69 18.41
N GLN A 389 -19.56 2.00 18.61
CA GLN A 389 -20.91 2.61 18.52
C GLN A 389 -21.10 3.70 19.59
N SER A 390 -20.62 3.50 20.82
CA SER A 390 -20.69 4.49 21.90
C SER A 390 -19.91 5.78 21.58
N MET A 391 -18.87 5.69 20.74
CA MET A 391 -18.10 6.82 20.23
C MET A 391 -18.71 7.47 18.98
N ASN A 392 -19.95 7.12 18.63
CA ASN A 392 -20.69 7.58 17.44
C ASN A 392 -20.05 7.16 16.10
N LEU A 393 -19.34 6.03 16.07
CA LEU A 393 -18.85 5.47 14.81
C LEU A 393 -19.97 4.74 14.08
N ASP A 394 -20.11 5.06 12.81
CA ASP A 394 -21.09 4.42 11.93
C ASP A 394 -20.49 3.16 11.30
N LEU A 395 -20.74 2.01 11.94
CA LEU A 395 -20.27 0.69 11.46
C LEU A 395 -21.00 0.18 10.22
N SER A 396 -22.08 0.87 9.78
CA SER A 396 -22.70 0.55 8.49
C SER A 396 -21.82 0.93 7.30
N ILE A 397 -20.82 1.81 7.51
CA ILE A 397 -19.89 2.26 6.49
C ILE A 397 -18.68 1.31 6.45
N PRO A 398 -18.43 0.60 5.33
CA PRO A 398 -17.34 -0.38 5.24
C PRO A 398 -15.95 0.20 5.52
N SER A 399 -15.68 1.44 5.13
CA SER A 399 -14.39 2.09 5.40
C SER A 399 -14.13 2.35 6.89
N VAL A 400 -15.17 2.49 7.71
CA VAL A 400 -15.04 2.66 9.17
C VAL A 400 -15.04 1.29 9.86
N SER A 401 -15.98 0.42 9.50
CA SER A 401 -16.06 -0.96 10.02
C SER A 401 -14.74 -1.73 9.82
N GLY A 402 -14.23 -1.73 8.59
CA GLY A 402 -12.97 -2.40 8.25
C GLY A 402 -11.77 -1.85 9.03
N ARG A 403 -11.72 -0.54 9.31
CA ARG A 403 -10.65 0.05 10.13
C ARG A 403 -10.77 -0.30 11.61
N LEU A 404 -11.99 -0.40 12.14
CA LEU A 404 -12.23 -0.84 13.51
C LEU A 404 -11.77 -2.29 13.69
N HIS A 405 -12.19 -3.18 12.79
CA HIS A 405 -11.78 -4.59 12.82
C HIS A 405 -10.28 -4.76 12.62
N ALA A 406 -9.69 -4.07 11.64
CA ALA A 406 -8.24 -4.13 11.42
C ALA A 406 -7.45 -3.65 12.65
N LEU A 407 -7.98 -2.69 13.41
CA LEU A 407 -7.36 -2.22 14.64
C LEU A 407 -7.43 -3.28 15.75
N PHE A 408 -8.57 -3.96 15.89
CA PHE A 408 -8.73 -5.08 16.82
C PHE A 408 -7.80 -6.24 16.47
N ASP A 409 -7.81 -6.69 15.22
CA ASP A 409 -7.04 -7.85 14.73
C ASP A 409 -5.54 -7.61 14.89
N LEU A 410 -5.06 -6.45 14.43
CA LEU A 410 -3.65 -6.08 14.56
C LEU A 410 -3.20 -6.09 16.01
N HIS A 411 -4.05 -5.66 16.94
CA HIS A 411 -3.70 -5.61 18.34
C HIS A 411 -3.72 -6.99 19.00
N VAL A 412 -4.67 -7.87 18.63
CA VAL A 412 -4.64 -9.29 19.03
C VAL A 412 -3.35 -9.95 18.53
N ASP A 413 -2.98 -9.74 17.26
CA ASP A 413 -1.74 -10.27 16.68
C ASP A 413 -0.50 -9.74 17.40
N ILE A 414 -0.47 -8.43 17.71
CA ILE A 414 0.62 -7.83 18.48
C ILE A 414 0.70 -8.44 19.88
N ASN A 415 -0.41 -8.61 20.59
CA ASN A 415 -0.43 -9.20 21.92
C ASN A 415 0.01 -10.66 21.91
N GLN A 416 -0.41 -11.43 20.91
CA GLN A 416 0.08 -12.79 20.70
C GLN A 416 1.59 -12.81 20.39
N ALA A 417 2.06 -11.93 19.52
CA ALA A 417 3.48 -11.80 19.19
C ALA A 417 4.32 -11.34 20.40
N GLN A 418 3.80 -10.43 21.22
CA GLN A 418 4.43 -9.98 22.47
C GLN A 418 4.48 -11.10 23.50
N ALA A 419 3.40 -11.87 23.65
CA ALA A 419 3.39 -13.07 24.49
C ALA A 419 4.44 -14.08 24.02
N LEU A 420 4.65 -14.23 22.71
CA LEU A 420 5.72 -15.08 22.15
C LEU A 420 7.13 -14.47 22.32
N GLN A 421 7.24 -13.14 22.40
CA GLN A 421 8.48 -12.39 22.59
C GLN A 421 8.83 -12.10 24.06
N ASP A 422 8.11 -12.70 25.02
CA ASP A 422 8.45 -12.59 26.43
C ASP A 422 9.94 -12.97 26.64
N PRO A 423 10.77 -12.08 27.22
CA PRO A 423 12.18 -12.36 27.49
C PRO A 423 12.39 -13.64 28.32
N ALA A 424 11.43 -14.06 29.14
CA ALA A 424 11.47 -15.34 29.84
C ALA A 424 11.34 -16.52 28.86
N ILE A 425 10.39 -16.47 27.92
CA ILE A 425 10.20 -17.51 26.90
C ILE A 425 11.39 -17.54 25.91
N ALA A 426 11.91 -16.38 25.52
CA ALA A 426 13.11 -16.29 24.68
C ALA A 426 14.35 -16.87 25.39
N ARG A 427 14.47 -16.67 26.71
CA ARG A 427 15.53 -17.27 27.55
C ARG A 427 15.37 -18.78 27.63
N ARG A 428 14.17 -19.30 27.92
CA ARG A 428 13.88 -20.75 27.92
C ARG A 428 14.18 -21.38 26.58
N ASN A 429 13.73 -20.79 25.47
CA ASN A 429 14.01 -21.28 24.12
C ASN A 429 15.51 -21.32 23.79
N ARG A 430 16.29 -20.36 24.31
CA ARG A 430 17.76 -20.38 24.19
C ARG A 430 18.37 -21.52 25.02
N ILE A 431 17.91 -21.72 26.26
CA ILE A 431 18.38 -22.81 27.13
C ILE A 431 18.03 -24.18 26.52
N LEU A 432 16.79 -24.37 26.06
CA LEU A 432 16.35 -25.60 25.38
C LEU A 432 17.17 -25.87 24.12
N ARG A 433 17.46 -24.84 23.32
CA ARG A 433 18.29 -24.99 22.13
C ARG A 433 19.73 -25.38 22.47
N ILE A 434 20.27 -24.93 23.60
CA ILE A 434 21.60 -25.33 24.11
C ILE A 434 21.55 -26.76 24.64
N LEU A 435 20.53 -27.12 25.42
CA LEU A 435 20.34 -28.47 25.98
C LEU A 435 20.14 -29.52 24.88
N GLN A 436 19.36 -29.19 23.85
CA GLN A 436 19.09 -30.06 22.71
C GLN A 436 20.20 -29.99 21.64
N HIS A 437 21.18 -29.08 21.78
CA HIS A 437 22.32 -29.02 20.87
C HIS A 437 23.17 -30.29 21.02
N GLY A 438 23.23 -31.11 19.98
CA GLY A 438 23.92 -32.39 20.03
C GLY A 438 23.09 -33.56 20.57
N ALA A 439 21.78 -33.37 20.83
CA ALA A 439 20.88 -34.46 21.28
C ALA A 439 20.81 -35.66 20.32
N VAL A 440 21.18 -35.44 19.04
CA VAL A 440 21.32 -36.48 18.03
C VAL A 440 22.38 -37.52 18.43
N HIS A 441 23.39 -37.15 19.22
CA HIS A 441 24.46 -38.03 19.69
C HIS A 441 24.21 -38.67 21.05
N LEU A 442 23.08 -38.34 21.69
CA LEU A 442 22.72 -38.86 23.01
C LEU A 442 22.00 -40.22 22.92
N SER A 443 22.24 -41.07 23.92
CA SER A 443 21.53 -42.32 24.13
C SER A 443 20.07 -42.09 24.55
N GLN A 444 19.23 -43.12 24.44
CA GLN A 444 17.80 -43.01 24.76
C GLN A 444 17.55 -42.61 26.23
N THR A 445 18.40 -43.07 27.15
CA THR A 445 18.35 -42.69 28.56
C THR A 445 18.70 -41.22 28.78
N GLU A 446 19.70 -40.71 28.07
CA GLU A 446 20.12 -39.29 28.14
C GLU A 446 19.08 -38.36 27.48
N ARG A 447 18.39 -38.81 26.43
CA ARG A 447 17.27 -38.04 25.86
C ARG A 447 16.09 -37.95 26.82
N SER A 448 15.76 -39.05 27.50
CA SER A 448 14.65 -39.05 28.47
C SER A 448 14.90 -38.20 29.73
N THR A 449 16.16 -38.01 30.12
CA THR A 449 16.52 -37.09 31.23
C THR A 449 16.44 -35.63 30.77
N ILE A 450 16.87 -35.34 29.53
CA ILE A 450 16.66 -34.01 28.93
C ILE A 450 15.17 -33.68 28.79
N ASP A 451 14.33 -34.63 28.35
CA ASP A 451 12.88 -34.42 28.23
C ASP A 451 12.22 -34.13 29.59
N ARG A 452 12.71 -34.76 30.67
CA ARG A 452 12.25 -34.49 32.04
C ARG A 452 12.67 -33.11 32.52
N LEU A 453 13.90 -32.71 32.21
CA LEU A 453 14.43 -31.39 32.52
C LEU A 453 13.68 -30.30 31.74
N GLU A 454 13.36 -30.54 30.47
CA GLU A 454 12.57 -29.63 29.62
C GLU A 454 11.17 -29.37 30.19
N ARG A 455 10.48 -30.43 30.67
CA ARG A 455 9.16 -30.30 31.31
C ARG A 455 9.21 -29.56 32.65
N ASN A 456 10.35 -29.57 33.32
CA ASN A 456 10.56 -28.94 34.63
C ASN A 456 11.40 -27.66 34.55
N ILE A 457 11.60 -27.09 33.35
CA ILE A 457 12.52 -25.96 33.14
C ILE A 457 12.08 -24.69 33.88
N SER A 458 10.78 -24.48 34.10
CA SER A 458 10.26 -23.36 34.89
C SER A 458 10.66 -23.46 36.37
N ALA A 459 10.50 -24.64 36.97
CA ALA A 459 10.91 -24.89 38.35
C ALA A 459 12.44 -24.82 38.52
N PHE A 460 13.19 -25.17 37.47
CA PHE A 460 14.63 -24.98 37.44
C PHE A 460 15.02 -23.50 37.41
N GLU A 461 14.34 -22.68 36.59
CA GLU A 461 14.55 -21.23 36.55
C GLU A 461 14.26 -20.57 37.91
N GLU A 462 13.16 -20.91 38.56
CA GLU A 462 12.82 -20.41 39.91
C GLU A 462 13.86 -20.81 40.96
N LEU A 463 14.38 -22.05 40.90
CA LEU A 463 15.44 -22.50 41.80
C LEU A 463 16.75 -21.75 41.56
N VAL A 464 17.10 -21.46 40.30
CA VAL A 464 18.29 -20.68 39.96
C VAL A 464 18.12 -19.22 40.38
N GLU A 465 16.95 -18.63 40.18
CA GLU A 465 16.63 -17.26 40.59
C GLU A 465 16.71 -17.10 42.11
N THR A 466 16.09 -18.01 42.87
CA THR A 466 16.19 -18.01 44.34
C THR A 466 17.63 -18.20 44.85
N ILE A 467 18.43 -19.01 44.17
CA ILE A 467 19.87 -19.15 44.49
C ILE A 467 20.61 -17.84 44.18
N LEU A 468 20.35 -17.19 43.06
CA LEU A 468 21.00 -15.93 42.65
C LEU A 468 20.55 -14.71 43.47
N GLU A 469 19.32 -14.72 44.01
CA GLU A 469 18.84 -13.69 44.93
C GLU A 469 19.40 -13.88 46.34
N SER A 470 19.54 -15.15 46.77
CA SER A 470 20.06 -15.48 48.10
C SER A 470 21.59 -15.47 48.20
N SER A 471 22.28 -15.64 47.07
CA SER A 471 23.72 -15.42 46.98
C SER A 471 23.99 -14.14 46.21
N GLU A 472 24.62 -13.15 46.85
CA GLU A 472 25.14 -11.95 46.19
C GLU A 472 26.31 -12.29 45.23
N GLY A 473 26.10 -13.19 44.26
CA GLY A 473 27.08 -13.62 43.26
C GLY A 473 28.03 -14.76 43.67
N THR A 474 27.78 -15.47 44.79
CA THR A 474 28.64 -16.58 45.26
C THR A 474 27.94 -17.93 45.18
N PHE A 475 28.39 -18.82 44.29
CA PHE A 475 27.80 -20.16 44.12
C PHE A 475 28.46 -21.19 45.05
N THR A 476 27.96 -21.25 46.29
CA THR A 476 28.55 -22.03 47.39
C THR A 476 28.18 -23.53 47.34
N GLU A 477 28.96 -24.37 48.03
CA GLU A 477 28.75 -25.82 48.14
C GLU A 477 27.31 -26.27 48.51
N PRO A 478 26.59 -25.63 49.45
CA PRO A 478 25.19 -25.98 49.73
C PRO A 478 24.24 -25.67 48.57
N GLN A 479 24.49 -24.61 47.80
CA GLN A 479 23.68 -24.27 46.62
C GLN A 479 23.96 -25.23 45.45
N GLN A 480 25.23 -25.64 45.29
CA GLN A 480 25.59 -26.71 44.36
C GLN A 480 24.86 -28.01 44.71
N ALA A 481 24.80 -28.38 45.99
CA ALA A 481 24.08 -29.58 46.44
C ALA A 481 22.57 -29.51 46.18
N LEU A 482 21.96 -28.31 46.28
CA LEU A 482 20.54 -28.11 45.94
C LEU A 482 20.26 -28.29 44.44
N VAL A 483 21.12 -27.72 43.58
CA VAL A 483 21.01 -27.90 42.13
C VAL A 483 21.19 -29.37 41.75
N ILE A 484 22.18 -30.05 42.32
CA ILE A 484 22.42 -31.48 42.07
C ILE A 484 21.21 -32.32 42.49
N ARG A 485 20.64 -32.08 43.68
CA ARG A 485 19.42 -32.78 44.13
C ARG A 485 18.22 -32.54 43.22
N PHE A 486 18.06 -31.32 42.70
CA PHE A 486 17.00 -31.01 41.77
C PHE A 486 17.17 -31.79 40.47
N LEU A 487 18.38 -31.81 39.91
CA LEU A 487 18.70 -32.59 38.71
C LEU A 487 18.46 -34.09 38.96
N GLU A 488 18.97 -34.67 40.03
CA GLU A 488 18.77 -36.09 40.36
C GLU A 488 17.30 -36.52 40.53
N SER A 489 16.41 -35.59 40.91
CA SER A 489 15.00 -35.91 41.19
C SER A 489 14.04 -35.57 40.05
N ARG A 490 14.33 -34.54 39.25
CA ARG A 490 13.41 -34.00 38.24
C ARG A 490 14.01 -33.84 36.83
N GLY A 491 15.28 -34.16 36.64
CA GLY A 491 15.99 -34.19 35.36
C GLY A 491 16.65 -35.53 35.09
#